data_AF-A0A815TK44-F1
#
_entry.id   AF-A0A815TK44-F1
#
_cell.length_a   1.000
_cell.length_b   1.000
_cell.length_c   1.000
_cell.angle_alpha   90.00
_cell.angle_beta   90.00
_cell.angle_gamma   90.00
#
_symmetry.space_group_name_H-M   'P 1'
#
loop_
_entity.id
_entity.type
_entity.pdbx_description
1 polymer ?
#
loop_
_entity_poly.entity_id
_entity_poly.type
_entity_poly.pdbx_seq_one_letter_code
_entity_poly.pdbx_strand_id
1 'polypeptide(L)'
;MPLHGVDQCSICQCDLNSSKFEEVTTKCGHIFHYECAKKRIDRYQKSDCQVCRRPRALGDALEEYNRRKTQTSSGQSFNPVHMPDF
;
A
#
# COMPACT_ATOMS: atom_id res chain seq x y z
N MET A 1 -7.69 20.25 -22.90
CA MET A 1 -6.43 20.51 -22.21
C MET A 1 -6.08 19.27 -21.41
N PRO A 2 -4.93 18.61 -21.57
CA PRO A 2 -4.65 17.40 -20.81
C PRO A 2 -4.31 17.77 -19.37
N LEU A 3 -5.17 17.36 -18.45
CA LEU A 3 -5.03 17.46 -17.00
C LEU A 3 -3.87 16.54 -16.56
N HIS A 4 -2.63 17.01 -16.69
CA HIS A 4 -1.49 16.36 -16.06
C HIS A 4 -1.51 16.65 -14.55
N GLY A 5 -1.41 15.61 -13.72
CA GLY A 5 -0.68 15.76 -12.45
C GLY A 5 -1.32 15.27 -11.16
N VAL A 6 -2.07 14.17 -11.14
CA VAL A 6 -2.37 13.46 -9.86
C VAL A 6 -1.83 12.03 -9.79
N ASP A 7 -1.33 11.49 -10.90
CA ASP A 7 -0.84 10.11 -10.98
C ASP A 7 0.68 10.00 -10.76
N GLN A 8 1.29 10.86 -9.95
CA GLN A 8 2.74 10.83 -9.69
C GLN A 8 3.03 10.75 -8.20
N CYS A 9 3.92 9.82 -7.81
CA CYS A 9 4.31 9.63 -6.43
C CYS A 9 5.17 10.80 -5.97
N SER A 10 4.71 11.59 -5.00
CA SER A 10 5.46 12.77 -4.52
C SER A 10 6.75 12.43 -3.77
N ILE A 11 7.06 11.15 -3.56
CA ILE A 11 8.32 10.69 -2.93
C ILE A 11 9.42 10.48 -3.97
N CYS A 12 9.13 9.74 -5.04
CA CYS A 12 10.12 9.40 -6.08
C CYS A 12 9.94 10.19 -7.38
N GLN A 13 8.84 10.94 -7.51
CA GLN A 13 8.47 11.66 -8.73
C GLN A 13 8.30 10.75 -9.95
N CYS A 14 7.89 9.50 -9.76
CA CYS A 14 7.54 8.58 -10.85
C CYS A 14 6.02 8.34 -10.89
N ASP A 15 5.52 7.92 -12.05
CA ASP A 15 4.11 7.61 -12.25
C ASP A 15 3.61 6.50 -11.30
N LEU A 16 2.44 6.74 -10.72
CA LEU A 16 1.68 5.83 -9.88
C LEU A 16 1.07 4.70 -10.73
N ASN A 17 0.63 5.01 -11.95
CA ASN A 17 0.01 4.06 -12.88
C ASN A 17 1.01 3.09 -13.56
N SER A 18 2.23 2.98 -13.05
CA SER A 18 3.15 1.93 -13.48
C SER A 18 2.72 0.61 -12.83
N SER A 19 2.24 -0.36 -13.61
CA SER A 19 1.87 -1.73 -13.17
C SER A 19 2.97 -2.49 -12.42
N LYS A 20 4.18 -1.91 -12.34
CA LYS A 20 5.34 -2.41 -11.61
C LYS A 20 5.28 -2.14 -10.11
N PHE A 21 4.50 -1.16 -9.65
CA PHE A 21 4.51 -0.73 -8.25
C PHE A 21 3.13 -0.81 -7.63
N GLU A 22 3.08 -1.31 -6.41
CA GLU A 22 1.86 -1.34 -5.63
C GLU A 22 1.60 0.03 -5.01
N GLU A 23 0.35 0.47 -5.02
CA GLU A 23 -0.06 1.80 -4.59
C GLU A 23 -0.72 1.74 -3.22
N VAL A 24 -0.43 2.75 -2.39
CA VAL A 24 -1.07 2.95 -1.09
C VAL A 24 -1.79 4.29 -1.09
N THR A 25 -3.09 4.24 -0.81
CA THR A 25 -3.91 5.44 -0.63
C THR A 25 -3.97 5.77 0.86
N THR A 26 -3.57 6.98 1.20
CA THR A 26 -3.63 7.51 2.57
C THR A 26 -5.06 7.91 2.96
N LYS A 27 -5.35 7.97 4.26
CA LYS A 27 -6.64 8.48 4.77
C LYS A 27 -6.94 9.93 4.37
N CYS A 28 -5.91 10.70 4.00
CA CYS A 28 -6.07 12.04 3.47
C CYS A 28 -6.33 12.09 1.96
N GLY A 29 -6.44 10.95 1.27
CA GLY A 29 -6.79 10.87 -0.16
C GLY A 29 -5.60 10.91 -1.13
N HIS A 30 -4.36 10.99 -0.62
CA HIS A 30 -3.15 11.01 -1.47
C HIS A 30 -2.58 9.62 -1.68
N ILE A 31 -2.07 9.36 -2.88
CA ILE A 31 -1.58 8.06 -3.33
C ILE A 31 -0.05 8.10 -3.44
N PHE A 32 0.60 7.01 -3.01
CA PHE A 32 2.06 6.83 -3.09
C PHE A 32 2.38 5.39 -3.44
N HIS A 33 3.58 5.11 -3.94
CA HIS A 33 4.04 3.72 -4.03
C HIS A 33 4.28 3.13 -2.64
N TYR A 34 3.88 1.88 -2.43
CA TYR A 34 4.12 1.10 -1.21
C TYR A 34 5.59 1.13 -0.81
N GLU A 35 6.50 0.84 -1.74
CA GLU A 35 7.94 0.83 -1.50
C GLU A 35 8.46 2.21 -1.09
N CYS A 36 7.93 3.27 -1.69
CA CYS A 36 8.30 4.65 -1.35
C CYS A 36 7.83 5.01 0.06
N ALA A 37 6.58 4.68 0.41
CA ALA A 37 6.03 4.92 1.74
C ALA A 37 6.80 4.12 2.81
N LYS A 38 7.05 2.83 2.56
CA LYS A 38 7.83 1.95 3.43
C LYS A 38 9.25 2.46 3.64
N LYS A 39 9.97 2.76 2.57
CA LYS A 39 11.35 3.28 2.65
C LYS A 39 11.39 4.62 3.38
N ARG A 40 10.36 5.46 3.24
CA ARG A 40 10.31 6.74 3.93
C ARG A 40 10.19 6.58 5.45
N ILE A 41 9.30 5.71 5.89
CA ILE A 41 9.11 5.40 7.31
C ILE A 41 10.35 4.70 7.87
N ASP A 42 10.85 3.69 7.17
CA ASP A 42 11.99 2.88 7.64
C ASP A 42 13.30 3.67 7.69
N ARG A 43 13.62 4.45 6.65
CA ARG A 43 14.89 5.19 6.55
C ARG A 43 14.89 6.52 7.27
N TYR A 44 13.77 7.24 7.25
CA TYR A 44 13.70 8.60 7.77
C TYR A 44 12.82 8.73 9.03
N GLN A 45 12.14 7.66 9.46
CA GLN A 45 11.20 7.67 10.59
C GLN A 45 10.08 8.72 10.40
N LYS A 46 9.76 9.04 9.15
CA LYS A 46 8.74 10.02 8.77
C LYS A 46 7.52 9.35 8.18
N SER A 47 6.40 9.44 8.91
CA SER A 47 5.11 8.88 8.51
C SER A 47 4.09 9.96 8.07
N ASP A 48 4.53 11.22 7.90
CA ASP A 48 3.69 12.31 7.44
C ASP A 48 3.42 12.28 5.93
N CYS A 49 2.21 12.66 5.54
CA CYS A 49 1.86 12.84 4.14
C CYS A 49 2.70 13.96 3.52
N GLN A 50 3.34 13.71 2.39
CA GLN A 50 4.16 14.74 1.74
C GLN A 50 3.38 15.79 0.98
N VAL A 51 2.10 15.56 0.72
CA VAL A 51 1.25 16.52 0.02
C VAL A 51 0.59 17.47 1.02
N CYS A 52 -0.07 16.93 2.05
CA CYS A 52 -0.83 17.74 3.01
C CYS A 52 -0.24 17.79 4.42
N ARG A 53 0.94 17.20 4.66
CA ARG A 53 1.62 17.17 5.97
C ARG A 53 0.83 16.51 7.11
N ARG A 54 -0.24 15.76 6.80
CA ARG A 54 -1.01 15.02 7.80
C ARG A 54 -0.08 14.01 8.51
N PRO A 55 0.05 14.05 9.85
CA PRO A 55 0.89 13.10 10.59
C PRO A 55 0.34 11.68 10.48
N ARG A 56 1.23 10.69 10.53
CA ARG A 56 0.94 9.23 10.46
C ARG A 56 0.25 8.75 9.18
N ALA A 57 -0.12 9.63 8.25
CA ALA A 57 -0.86 9.29 7.04
C ALA A 57 -0.22 8.16 6.20
N LEU A 58 1.11 8.14 6.05
CA LEU A 58 1.81 7.06 5.35
C LEU A 58 1.85 5.77 6.16
N GLY A 59 2.00 5.87 7.48
CA GLY A 59 2.03 4.71 8.37
C GLY A 59 0.69 3.98 8.39
N ASP A 60 -0.40 4.73 8.56
CA ASP A 60 -1.78 4.22 8.47
C ASP A 60 -2.03 3.53 7.12
N ALA A 61 -1.59 4.13 6.01
CA ALA A 61 -1.79 3.57 4.68
C ALA A 61 -1.01 2.26 4.47
N LEU A 62 0.22 2.21 4.96
CA LEU A 62 1.10 1.06 4.84
C LEU A 62 0.58 -0.12 5.67
N GLU A 63 0.14 0.14 6.91
CA GLU A 63 -0.45 -0.84 7.81
C GLU A 63 -1.72 -1.45 7.21
N GLU A 64 -2.62 -0.61 6.68
CA GLU A 64 -3.84 -1.06 6.01
C GLU A 64 -3.55 -1.89 4.75
N TYR A 65 -2.56 -1.47 3.96
CA TYR A 65 -2.11 -2.23 2.80
C TYR A 65 -1.54 -3.61 3.20
N ASN A 66 -0.68 -3.67 4.21
CA ASN A 66 -0.11 -4.93 4.69
C ASN A 66 -1.17 -5.88 5.22
N ARG A 67 -2.15 -5.35 5.97
CA ARG A 67 -3.29 -6.12 6.48
C ARG A 67 -4.10 -6.77 5.36
N ARG A 68 -4.31 -6.05 4.26
CA ARG A 68 -5.00 -6.60 3.07
C ARG A 68 -4.18 -7.71 2.41
N LYS A 69 -2.86 -7.50 2.24
CA LYS A 69 -1.96 -8.47 1.58
C LYS A 69 -1.79 -9.78 2.36
N THR A 70 -1.76 -9.72 3.69
CA THR A 70 -1.67 -10.93 4.53
C THR A 70 -2.94 -11.78 4.47
N GLN A 71 -4.11 -11.14 4.29
CA GLN A 71 -5.39 -11.85 4.14
C GLN A 71 -5.51 -12.56 2.79
N THR A 72 -4.99 -11.99 1.70
CA THR A 72 -5.02 -12.61 0.36
C THR A 72 -3.98 -13.70 0.16
N SER A 73 -2.97 -13.81 1.03
CA SER A 73 -1.92 -14.84 0.95
C SER A 73 -2.28 -16.15 1.66
N SER A 74 -3.46 -16.24 2.27
CA SER A 74 -3.99 -17.48 2.83
C SER A 74 -4.70 -18.27 1.73
N GLY A 75 -3.89 -18.84 0.82
CA GLY A 75 -4.29 -20.06 0.13
C GLY A 75 -4.69 -21.08 1.19
N GLN A 76 -5.98 -21.36 1.25
CA GLN A 76 -6.57 -22.39 2.09
C GLN A 76 -5.90 -23.73 1.79
N SER A 77 -5.09 -24.21 2.72
CA SER A 77 -4.82 -25.65 2.82
C SER A 77 -5.96 -26.27 3.62
N PHE A 78 -7.13 -26.42 2.98
CA PHE A 78 -8.12 -27.37 3.46
C PHE A 78 -7.67 -28.74 2.99
N ASN A 79 -6.96 -29.48 3.85
CA ASN A 79 -6.78 -30.91 3.65
C ASN A 79 -8.16 -31.58 3.77
N PRO A 80 -8.72 -32.26 2.76
CA PRO A 80 -9.85 -33.14 2.97
C PRO A 80 -9.31 -34.45 3.53
N VAL A 81 -9.25 -34.58 4.85
CA VAL A 81 -9.06 -35.89 5.48
C VAL A 81 -10.38 -36.31 6.09
N HIS A 82 -10.79 -37.52 5.72
CA HIS A 82 -11.77 -38.39 6.37
C HIS A 82 -13.15 -38.54 5.70
N MET A 83 -13.22 -39.51 4.78
CA MET A 83 -14.26 -40.56 4.81
C MET A 83 -13.53 -41.89 5.11
N PRO A 84 -14.16 -42.99 5.57
CA PRO A 84 -15.59 -43.27 5.77
C PRO A 84 -15.92 -43.85 7.17
N ASP A 85 -17.21 -43.96 7.53
CA ASP A 85 -17.78 -45.16 8.19
C ASP A 85 -19.33 -45.04 8.24
N PHE A 86 -20.03 -45.75 7.34
CA PHE A 86 -21.27 -46.53 7.58
C PHE A 86 -21.75 -47.17 6.27
#